data_AF-A0A2I1KTX4-F1
#
_entry.id   AF-A0A2I1KTX4-F1
#
_cell.length_a   1.000
_cell.length_b   1.000
_cell.length_c   1.000
_cell.angle_alpha   90.00
_cell.angle_beta   90.00
_cell.angle_gamma   90.00
#
_symmetry.space_group_name_H-M   'P 1'
#
loop_
_entity.id
_entity.type
_entity.pdbx_description
1 polymer ?
#
loop_
_entity_poly.entity_id
_entity_poly.type
_entity_poly.pdbx_seq_one_letter_code
_entity_poly.pdbx_strand_id
1 'polypeptide(L)'
;MVPLVAATRGGSPQRPTIESVHYGSLVALGAHGDVVLQAGDVHSGVFARSALKPLFAVGMVRAGLELEPRQLALACASHSGGAEHLEIVTSILRRYGLGPADLRNTPGVPIGGPERRAFTASGARPDRLHQNCSGKHAAMMATAVACGWDPAGYLEHDHPVAALVRSSVEELTGCRIDPSTITRDGCGAEVYPLPLVGLARAYGRLTSAVPGSAEYAVAQAMSTWPELVGGQGRDVTALMRALPGAVAKDGAEGVYALALAGGACLAVKIADGASRARVPAMLPALRALGVQGDLGERLEEALPAQVLGWGEPVGSLIALLRAWE
;
A
#
# COMPACT_ATOMS: atom_id res chain seq x y z
N MET A 1 -4.31 3.77 20.83
CA MET A 1 -3.00 3.99 20.17
C MET A 1 -1.96 4.31 21.22
N VAL A 2 -0.69 3.97 20.97
CA VAL A 2 0.46 4.17 21.88
C VAL A 2 1.61 4.90 21.17
N PRO A 3 2.59 5.48 21.86
CA PRO A 3 3.78 6.03 21.21
C PRO A 3 4.53 4.96 20.40
N LEU A 4 4.79 5.22 19.11
CA LEU A 4 5.52 4.31 18.23
C LEU A 4 6.85 4.88 17.74
N VAL A 5 6.93 6.19 17.50
CA VAL A 5 8.13 6.84 16.93
C VAL A 5 8.35 8.19 17.59
N ALA A 6 9.60 8.51 17.95
CA ALA A 6 10.02 9.85 18.30
C ALA A 6 10.85 10.45 17.15
N ALA A 7 10.51 11.67 16.72
CA ALA A 7 11.41 12.47 15.91
C ALA A 7 12.36 13.24 16.84
N THR A 8 13.64 13.23 16.51
CA THR A 8 14.67 13.97 17.25
C THR A 8 15.31 15.03 16.39
N ARG A 9 15.79 16.10 17.04
CA ARG A 9 16.62 17.15 16.42
C ARG A 9 17.57 17.74 17.44
N GLY A 10 18.86 17.74 17.14
CA GLY A 10 19.89 18.21 18.05
C GLY A 10 20.02 17.37 19.32
N GLY A 11 20.80 17.88 20.28
CA GLY A 11 21.21 17.12 21.46
C GLY A 11 22.45 16.26 21.19
N SER A 12 22.91 15.51 22.21
CA SER A 12 24.00 14.55 22.04
C SER A 12 23.44 13.18 21.61
N PRO A 13 24.25 12.29 21.01
CA PRO A 13 23.81 10.94 20.66
C PRO A 13 23.21 10.16 21.84
N GLN A 14 23.66 10.42 23.06
CA GLN A 14 23.16 9.77 24.29
C GLN A 14 21.92 10.46 24.87
N ARG A 15 21.67 11.72 24.51
CA ARG A 15 20.52 12.53 24.97
C ARG A 15 20.02 13.41 23.82
N PRO A 16 19.37 12.81 22.81
CA PRO A 16 18.79 13.58 21.71
C PRO A 16 17.58 14.38 22.21
N THR A 17 17.36 15.57 21.64
CA THR A 17 16.16 16.35 21.94
C THR A 17 15.00 15.83 21.12
N ILE A 18 13.90 15.45 21.79
CA ILE A 18 12.68 14.99 21.13
C ILE A 18 11.91 16.20 20.60
N GLU A 19 11.71 16.24 19.28
CA GLU A 19 10.94 17.27 18.59
C GLU A 19 9.46 16.92 18.54
N SER A 20 9.13 15.66 18.26
CA SER A 20 7.75 15.18 18.22
C SER A 20 7.65 13.68 18.51
N VAL A 21 6.45 13.23 18.89
CA VAL A 21 6.14 11.82 19.11
C VAL A 21 4.92 11.44 18.29
N HIS A 22 5.07 10.43 17.45
CA HIS A 22 3.98 9.86 16.66
C HIS A 22 3.37 8.65 17.40
N TYR A 23 2.07 8.76 17.66
CA TYR A 23 1.27 7.69 18.23
C TYR A 23 0.73 6.79 17.12
N GLY A 24 0.44 5.54 17.44
CA GLY A 24 -0.18 4.62 16.48
C GLY A 24 -0.55 3.28 17.07
N SER A 25 -0.87 2.36 16.17
CA SER A 25 -1.05 0.94 16.46
C SER A 25 -0.28 0.12 15.44
N LEU A 26 0.26 -1.02 15.87
CA LEU A 26 1.05 -1.92 15.05
C LEU A 26 0.78 -3.38 15.45
N VAL A 27 0.74 -4.27 14.47
CA VAL A 27 0.74 -5.73 14.67
C VAL A 27 1.73 -6.37 13.71
N ALA A 28 2.44 -7.38 14.19
CA ALA A 28 3.27 -8.28 13.41
C ALA A 28 2.83 -9.72 13.68
N LEU A 29 2.64 -10.49 12.62
CA LEU A 29 2.26 -11.90 12.67
C LEU A 29 3.37 -12.76 12.08
N GLY A 30 3.65 -13.88 12.74
CA GLY A 30 4.50 -14.94 12.20
C GLY A 30 3.86 -15.60 10.97
N ALA A 31 4.62 -16.48 10.29
CA ALA A 31 4.15 -17.18 9.10
C ALA A 31 2.92 -18.07 9.36
N HIS A 32 2.69 -18.47 10.61
CA HIS A 32 1.53 -19.27 11.03
C HIS A 32 0.36 -18.42 11.57
N GLY A 33 0.49 -17.09 11.55
CA GLY A 33 -0.54 -16.15 12.00
C GLY A 33 -0.55 -15.86 13.50
N ASP A 34 0.41 -16.39 14.24
CA ASP A 34 0.68 -16.05 15.64
C ASP A 34 1.15 -14.59 15.78
N VAL A 35 0.73 -13.92 16.85
CA VAL A 35 1.13 -12.52 17.10
C VAL A 35 2.54 -12.49 17.67
N VAL A 36 3.50 -12.00 16.89
CA VAL A 36 4.91 -11.87 17.28
C VAL A 36 5.16 -10.54 18.00
N LEU A 37 4.50 -9.47 17.56
CA LEU A 37 4.60 -8.14 18.16
C LEU A 37 3.26 -7.42 18.04
N GLN A 38 2.82 -6.76 19.10
CA GLN A 38 1.64 -5.91 19.08
C GLN A 38 1.86 -4.64 19.91
N ALA A 39 1.38 -3.51 19.40
CA ALA A 39 1.38 -2.24 20.09
C ALA A 39 0.08 -1.48 19.81
N GLY A 40 -0.55 -0.97 20.87
CA GLY A 40 -1.82 -0.25 20.77
C GLY A 40 -3.02 -1.15 20.44
N ASP A 41 -4.07 -0.52 19.92
CA ASP A 41 -5.30 -1.21 19.54
C ASP A 41 -5.25 -1.58 18.06
N VAL A 42 -5.24 -2.88 17.79
CA VAL A 42 -5.12 -3.47 16.45
C VAL A 42 -6.41 -4.11 15.96
N HIS A 43 -7.47 -4.03 16.76
CA HIS A 43 -8.78 -4.63 16.50
C HIS A 43 -9.81 -3.61 16.05
N SER A 44 -9.68 -2.35 16.48
CA SER A 44 -10.53 -1.27 15.95
C SER A 44 -10.35 -1.08 14.45
N GLY A 45 -11.47 -0.80 13.77
CA GLY A 45 -11.50 -0.56 12.33
C GLY A 45 -10.77 0.72 11.95
N VAL A 46 -9.86 0.62 10.98
CA VAL A 46 -9.21 1.77 10.33
C VAL A 46 -9.39 1.69 8.83
N PHE A 47 -9.50 2.84 8.16
CA PHE A 47 -9.55 2.87 6.70
C PHE A 47 -8.16 2.61 6.12
N ALA A 48 -7.92 1.39 5.65
CA ALA A 48 -6.66 1.01 5.02
C ALA A 48 -6.43 1.69 3.66
N ARG A 49 -7.51 2.19 3.03
CA ARG A 49 -7.51 2.93 1.76
C ARG A 49 -6.68 2.22 0.69
N SER A 50 -5.66 2.88 0.14
CA SER A 50 -4.83 2.33 -0.93
C SER A 50 -4.09 1.02 -0.58
N ALA A 51 -3.97 0.65 0.70
CA ALA A 51 -3.43 -0.64 1.09
C ALA A 51 -4.38 -1.82 0.75
N LEU A 52 -5.62 -1.57 0.32
CA LEU A 52 -6.55 -2.62 -0.13
C LEU A 52 -6.41 -3.02 -1.60
N LYS A 53 -5.66 -2.26 -2.40
CA LYS A 53 -5.57 -2.49 -3.86
C LYS A 53 -5.11 -3.91 -4.24
N PRO A 54 -4.13 -4.52 -3.55
CA PRO A 54 -3.76 -5.90 -3.85
C PRO A 54 -4.91 -6.88 -3.60
N LEU A 55 -5.72 -6.65 -2.57
CA LEU A 55 -6.87 -7.49 -2.23
C LEU A 55 -7.97 -7.32 -3.29
N PHE A 56 -8.15 -6.11 -3.83
CA PHE A 56 -9.06 -5.88 -4.95
C PHE A 56 -8.57 -6.63 -6.19
N ALA A 57 -7.27 -6.56 -6.50
CA ALA A 57 -6.66 -7.25 -7.63
C ALA A 57 -6.84 -8.76 -7.57
N VAL A 58 -6.70 -9.38 -6.39
CA VAL A 58 -6.99 -10.81 -6.20
C VAL A 58 -8.42 -11.14 -6.60
N GLY A 59 -9.40 -10.37 -6.11
CA GLY A 59 -10.81 -10.57 -6.44
C GLY A 59 -11.09 -10.45 -7.93
N MET A 60 -10.47 -9.45 -8.58
CA MET A 60 -10.60 -9.23 -10.02
C MET A 60 -10.02 -10.40 -10.83
N VAL A 61 -8.82 -10.88 -10.48
CA VAL A 61 -8.18 -12.02 -11.16
C VAL A 61 -9.00 -13.31 -10.98
N ARG A 62 -9.51 -13.56 -9.76
CA ARG A 62 -10.39 -14.71 -9.49
C ARG A 62 -11.69 -14.68 -10.29
N ALA A 63 -12.16 -13.50 -10.66
CA ALA A 63 -13.35 -13.32 -11.50
C ALA A 63 -13.07 -13.40 -13.01
N GLY A 64 -11.83 -13.70 -13.41
CA GLY A 64 -11.46 -13.87 -14.82
C GLY A 64 -10.81 -12.63 -15.45
N LEU A 65 -10.41 -11.63 -14.68
CA LEU A 65 -9.57 -10.55 -15.22
C LEU A 65 -8.19 -11.10 -15.60
N GLU A 66 -7.80 -10.92 -16.86
CA GLU A 66 -6.50 -11.31 -17.39
C GLU A 66 -5.64 -10.08 -17.68
N LEU A 67 -4.66 -9.83 -16.80
CA LEU A 67 -3.66 -8.78 -16.98
C LEU A 67 -2.27 -9.38 -17.11
N GLU A 68 -1.42 -8.75 -17.93
CA GLU A 68 0.00 -9.04 -17.92
C GLU A 68 0.63 -8.68 -16.56
N PRO A 69 1.75 -9.30 -16.14
CA PRO A 69 2.34 -9.07 -14.82
C PRO A 69 2.56 -7.59 -14.47
N ARG A 70 3.02 -6.79 -15.44
CA ARG A 70 3.24 -5.33 -15.26
C ARG A 70 1.93 -4.56 -15.11
N GLN A 71 0.88 -4.97 -15.83
CA GLN A 71 -0.46 -4.41 -15.70
C GLN A 71 -1.07 -4.75 -14.34
N LEU A 72 -0.87 -5.98 -13.86
CA LEU A 72 -1.34 -6.44 -12.55
C LEU A 72 -0.62 -5.70 -11.40
N ALA A 73 0.69 -5.47 -11.52
CA ALA A 73 1.44 -4.63 -10.59
C ALA A 73 0.85 -3.22 -10.50
N LEU A 74 0.52 -2.63 -11.66
CA LEU A 74 -0.08 -1.29 -11.71
C LEU A 74 -1.52 -1.25 -11.17
N ALA A 75 -2.30 -2.31 -11.32
CA ALA A 75 -3.63 -2.43 -10.71
C ALA A 75 -3.56 -2.34 -9.16
N CYS A 76 -2.43 -2.75 -8.58
CA CYS A 76 -2.15 -2.67 -7.15
C CYS A 76 -1.57 -1.31 -6.70
N ALA A 77 -1.24 -0.43 -7.64
CA ALA A 77 -0.40 0.74 -7.40
C ALA A 77 -1.13 1.95 -6.82
N SER A 78 -0.37 2.80 -6.13
CA SER A 78 -0.63 4.23 -6.06
C SER A 78 0.46 4.93 -6.86
N HIS A 79 0.39 4.85 -8.20
CA HIS A 79 1.51 5.18 -9.08
C HIS A 79 1.91 6.65 -9.02
N SER A 80 3.18 6.95 -9.31
CA SER A 80 3.71 8.32 -9.30
C SER A 80 3.19 9.20 -10.42
N GLY A 81 2.63 8.62 -11.49
CA GLY A 81 2.13 9.34 -12.67
C GLY A 81 3.19 9.56 -13.75
N GLY A 82 4.29 8.79 -13.71
CA GLY A 82 5.32 8.80 -14.76
C GLY A 82 4.84 8.17 -16.07
N ALA A 83 5.50 8.48 -17.19
CA ALA A 83 5.09 8.07 -18.54
C ALA A 83 4.79 6.56 -18.66
N GLU A 84 5.70 5.72 -18.17
CA GLU A 84 5.54 4.26 -18.16
C GLU A 84 4.27 3.80 -17.41
N HIS A 85 3.91 4.47 -16.31
CA HIS A 85 2.66 4.15 -15.61
C HIS A 85 1.45 4.46 -16.50
N LEU A 86 1.41 5.65 -17.12
CA LEU A 86 0.28 6.10 -17.93
C LEU A 86 0.10 5.24 -19.19
N GLU A 87 1.21 4.80 -19.80
CA GLU A 87 1.22 3.84 -20.91
C GLU A 87 0.58 2.51 -20.50
N ILE A 88 0.93 1.99 -19.32
CA ILE A 88 0.36 0.75 -18.81
C ILE A 88 -1.14 0.93 -18.45
N VAL A 89 -1.56 2.04 -17.85
CA VAL A 89 -3.00 2.30 -17.62
C VAL A 89 -3.76 2.27 -18.96
N THR A 90 -3.22 2.95 -19.96
CA THR A 90 -3.82 3.03 -21.29
C THR A 90 -3.83 1.68 -21.99
N SER A 91 -2.82 0.82 -21.77
CA SER A 91 -2.79 -0.53 -22.32
C SER A 91 -3.83 -1.45 -21.68
N ILE A 92 -4.08 -1.32 -20.37
CA ILE A 92 -5.17 -2.04 -19.68
C ILE A 92 -6.52 -1.65 -20.30
N LEU A 93 -6.80 -0.35 -20.39
CA LEU A 93 -8.07 0.15 -20.94
C LEU A 93 -8.29 -0.37 -22.37
N ARG A 94 -7.29 -0.17 -23.25
CA ARG A 94 -7.36 -0.58 -24.65
C ARG A 94 -7.57 -2.09 -24.84
N ARG A 95 -6.96 -2.93 -23.99
CA ARG A 95 -7.14 -4.39 -24.04
C ARG A 95 -8.61 -4.80 -23.87
N TYR A 96 -9.40 -4.00 -23.15
CA TYR A 96 -10.81 -4.25 -22.87
C TYR A 96 -11.75 -3.31 -23.65
N GLY A 97 -11.27 -2.69 -24.74
CA GLY A 97 -12.09 -1.83 -25.60
C GLY A 97 -12.48 -0.49 -24.95
N LEU A 98 -11.74 -0.06 -23.92
CA LEU A 98 -11.95 1.18 -23.18
C LEU A 98 -10.87 2.22 -23.53
N GLY A 99 -11.14 3.47 -23.19
CA GLY A 99 -10.19 4.58 -23.28
C GLY A 99 -10.15 5.45 -22.01
N PRO A 100 -9.21 6.40 -21.92
CA PRO A 100 -9.07 7.25 -20.74
C PRO A 100 -10.31 8.08 -20.39
N ALA A 101 -11.18 8.36 -21.37
CA ALA A 101 -12.43 9.09 -21.17
C ALA A 101 -13.49 8.29 -20.39
N ASP A 102 -13.39 6.95 -20.38
CA ASP A 102 -14.32 6.08 -19.68
C ASP A 102 -14.07 6.05 -18.17
N LEU A 103 -12.84 6.39 -17.75
CA LEU A 103 -12.47 6.48 -16.35
C LEU A 103 -13.44 7.39 -15.57
N ARG A 104 -13.84 6.94 -14.38
CA ARG A 104 -14.72 7.69 -13.46
C ARG A 104 -14.06 8.13 -12.16
N ASN A 105 -12.78 7.80 -11.95
CA ASN A 105 -12.04 8.28 -10.78
C ASN A 105 -11.85 9.79 -10.80
N THR A 106 -11.85 10.42 -9.63
CA THR A 106 -11.64 11.87 -9.47
C THR A 106 -10.42 12.33 -10.28
N PRO A 107 -10.53 13.40 -11.09
CA PRO A 107 -9.38 14.00 -11.75
C PRO A 107 -8.30 14.40 -10.73
N GLY A 108 -7.04 14.20 -11.09
CA GLY A 108 -5.91 14.45 -10.21
C GLY A 108 -4.66 14.84 -10.98
N VAL A 109 -3.60 15.08 -10.22
CA VAL A 109 -2.25 15.35 -10.74
C VAL A 109 -1.31 14.25 -10.28
N PRO A 110 -0.16 14.06 -10.94
CA PRO A 110 0.85 13.12 -10.48
C PRO A 110 1.25 13.37 -9.02
N ILE A 111 1.47 12.28 -8.26
CA ILE A 111 1.95 12.37 -6.87
C ILE A 111 3.47 12.28 -6.76
N GLY A 112 4.14 11.79 -7.80
CA GLY A 112 5.60 11.77 -7.87
C GLY A 112 6.15 13.19 -7.94
N GLY A 113 7.20 13.47 -7.16
CA GLY A 113 7.77 14.82 -7.08
C GLY A 113 8.24 15.36 -8.43
N PRO A 114 9.11 14.65 -9.17
CA PRO A 114 9.53 15.02 -10.52
C PRO A 114 8.36 15.13 -11.51
N GLU A 115 7.47 14.14 -11.51
CA GLU A 115 6.32 14.06 -12.42
C GLU A 115 5.35 15.22 -12.19
N ARG A 116 5.06 15.56 -10.94
CA ARG A 116 4.19 16.68 -10.58
C ARG A 116 4.79 18.00 -11.03
N ARG A 117 6.11 18.19 -10.88
CA ARG A 117 6.79 19.41 -11.37
C ARG A 117 6.68 19.54 -12.89
N ALA A 118 6.94 18.46 -13.63
CA ALA A 118 6.82 18.45 -15.09
C ALA A 118 5.37 18.71 -15.53
N PHE A 119 4.39 18.06 -14.88
CA PHE A 119 2.97 18.25 -15.14
C PHE A 119 2.55 19.70 -14.94
N THR A 120 2.88 20.31 -13.80
CA THR A 120 2.59 21.73 -13.54
C THR A 120 3.27 22.65 -14.54
N ALA A 121 4.54 22.41 -14.88
CA ALA A 121 5.28 23.23 -15.83
C ALA A 121 4.69 23.19 -17.25
N SER A 122 4.04 22.08 -17.63
CA SER A 122 3.38 21.94 -18.93
C SER A 122 2.08 22.75 -19.07
N GLY A 123 1.52 23.26 -17.96
CA GLY A 123 0.20 23.92 -17.96
C GLY A 123 -0.99 22.96 -18.08
N ALA A 124 -0.76 21.65 -18.01
CA ALA A 124 -1.82 20.65 -18.02
C ALA A 124 -2.79 20.82 -16.84
N ARG A 125 -4.05 20.44 -17.06
CA ARG A 125 -5.10 20.47 -16.03
C ARG A 125 -5.27 19.07 -15.43
N PRO A 126 -5.66 18.95 -14.15
CA PRO A 126 -5.92 17.66 -13.52
C PRO A 126 -6.84 16.78 -14.37
N ASP A 127 -6.49 15.51 -14.54
CA ASP A 127 -7.27 14.55 -15.32
C ASP A 127 -7.32 13.18 -14.62
N ARG A 128 -8.13 12.28 -15.16
CA ARG A 128 -8.38 10.97 -14.56
C ARG A 128 -7.24 9.99 -14.80
N LEU A 129 -6.47 10.16 -15.86
CA LEU A 129 -5.37 9.27 -16.22
C LEU A 129 -4.17 9.48 -15.27
N HIS A 130 -3.86 10.73 -14.92
CA HIS A 130 -2.75 11.09 -14.05
C HIS A 130 -3.04 10.91 -12.56
N GLN A 131 -4.29 10.72 -12.16
CA GLN A 131 -4.61 10.42 -10.77
C GLN A 131 -4.04 9.05 -10.39
N ASN A 132 -3.36 8.98 -9.24
CA ASN A 132 -2.54 7.85 -8.79
C ASN A 132 -3.27 6.50 -8.60
N CYS A 133 -4.59 6.45 -8.65
CA CYS A 133 -5.38 5.22 -8.60
C CYS A 133 -5.84 4.75 -9.98
N SER A 134 -5.56 5.48 -11.07
CA SER A 134 -6.15 5.20 -12.39
C SER A 134 -5.85 3.78 -12.88
N GLY A 135 -4.70 3.19 -12.54
CA GLY A 135 -4.41 1.77 -12.78
C GLY A 135 -5.41 0.79 -12.13
N LYS A 136 -5.77 1.00 -10.85
CA LYS A 136 -6.83 0.23 -10.17
C LYS A 136 -8.18 0.44 -10.83
N HIS A 137 -8.51 1.68 -11.22
CA HIS A 137 -9.79 1.98 -11.87
C HIS A 137 -9.89 1.33 -13.26
N ALA A 138 -8.81 1.37 -14.04
CA ALA A 138 -8.73 0.65 -15.31
C ALA A 138 -8.94 -0.86 -15.12
N ALA A 139 -8.35 -1.47 -14.08
CA ALA A 139 -8.56 -2.88 -13.76
C ALA A 139 -10.01 -3.19 -13.31
N MET A 140 -10.63 -2.32 -12.52
CA MET A 140 -12.04 -2.47 -12.11
C MET A 140 -12.99 -2.41 -13.31
N MET A 141 -12.76 -1.47 -14.24
CA MET A 141 -13.55 -1.37 -15.48
C MET A 141 -13.30 -2.57 -16.40
N ALA A 142 -12.03 -2.98 -16.57
CA ALA A 142 -11.67 -4.18 -17.31
C ALA A 142 -12.33 -5.43 -16.74
N THR A 143 -12.46 -5.53 -15.41
CA THR A 143 -13.17 -6.62 -14.74
C THR A 143 -14.65 -6.61 -15.09
N ALA A 144 -15.29 -5.44 -15.12
CA ALA A 144 -16.68 -5.32 -15.57
C ALA A 144 -16.85 -5.86 -16.98
N VAL A 145 -15.98 -5.44 -17.92
CA VAL A 145 -16.00 -5.94 -19.30
C VAL A 145 -15.77 -7.46 -19.37
N ALA A 146 -14.77 -7.97 -18.66
CA ALA A 146 -14.44 -9.41 -18.63
C ALA A 146 -15.60 -10.27 -18.13
N CYS A 147 -16.42 -9.73 -17.21
CA CYS A 147 -17.59 -10.42 -16.65
C CYS A 147 -18.90 -10.13 -17.41
N GLY A 148 -18.86 -9.36 -18.50
CA GLY A 148 -20.05 -8.98 -19.27
C GLY A 148 -20.96 -7.96 -18.58
N TRP A 149 -20.44 -7.17 -17.64
CA TRP A 149 -21.16 -6.09 -16.95
C TRP A 149 -20.90 -4.74 -17.62
N ASP A 150 -21.81 -3.78 -17.42
CA ASP A 150 -21.64 -2.40 -17.90
C ASP A 150 -20.49 -1.70 -17.16
N PRO A 151 -19.38 -1.34 -17.84
CA PRO A 151 -18.26 -0.68 -17.18
C PRO A 151 -18.56 0.74 -16.71
N ALA A 152 -19.63 1.40 -17.18
CA ALA A 152 -19.92 2.80 -16.83
C ALA A 152 -20.27 2.99 -15.34
N GLY A 153 -20.89 1.98 -14.72
CA GLY A 153 -21.39 2.00 -13.34
C GLY A 153 -20.43 1.43 -12.30
N TYR A 154 -19.16 1.14 -12.64
CA TYR A 154 -18.27 0.34 -11.78
C TYR A 154 -17.94 0.93 -10.38
N LEU A 155 -18.30 2.19 -10.13
CA LEU A 155 -18.14 2.87 -8.83
C LEU A 155 -19.43 2.90 -7.99
N GLU A 156 -20.57 2.50 -8.56
CA GLU A 156 -21.84 2.47 -7.84
C GLU A 156 -21.85 1.34 -6.82
N HIS A 157 -22.46 1.59 -5.66
CA HIS A 157 -22.51 0.64 -4.54
C HIS A 157 -23.09 -0.73 -4.95
N ASP A 158 -24.15 -0.70 -5.76
CA ASP A 158 -24.86 -1.89 -6.21
C ASP A 158 -24.21 -2.55 -7.43
N HIS A 159 -23.10 -2.02 -7.93
CA HIS A 159 -22.41 -2.60 -9.07
C HIS A 159 -21.72 -3.92 -8.69
N PRO A 160 -21.78 -4.99 -9.51
CA PRO A 160 -21.16 -6.28 -9.18
C PRO A 160 -19.65 -6.21 -8.86
N VAL A 161 -18.92 -5.29 -9.48
CA VAL A 161 -17.50 -5.03 -9.16
C VAL A 161 -17.30 -4.60 -7.70
N ALA A 162 -18.17 -3.74 -7.14
CA ALA A 162 -18.08 -3.29 -5.75
C ALA A 162 -18.27 -4.48 -4.79
N ALA A 163 -19.30 -5.29 -5.02
CA ALA A 163 -19.55 -6.51 -4.25
C ALA A 163 -18.38 -7.51 -4.35
N LEU A 164 -17.81 -7.69 -5.54
CA LEU A 164 -16.68 -8.58 -5.80
C LEU A 164 -15.42 -8.14 -5.03
N VAL A 165 -15.03 -6.87 -5.11
CA VAL A 165 -13.83 -6.39 -4.40
C VAL A 165 -14.05 -6.38 -2.89
N ARG A 166 -15.27 -6.10 -2.42
CA ARG A 166 -15.66 -6.23 -1.01
C ARG A 166 -15.49 -7.67 -0.52
N SER A 167 -16.06 -8.64 -1.24
CA SER A 167 -15.97 -10.07 -0.90
C SER A 167 -14.52 -10.54 -0.82
N SER A 168 -13.66 -10.11 -1.76
CA SER A 168 -12.23 -10.43 -1.73
C SER A 168 -11.54 -9.88 -0.48
N VAL A 169 -11.87 -8.64 -0.09
CA VAL A 169 -11.34 -8.06 1.16
C VAL A 169 -11.83 -8.84 2.37
N GLU A 170 -13.12 -9.15 2.48
CA GLU A 170 -13.67 -9.91 3.61
C GLU A 170 -12.99 -11.27 3.76
N GLU A 171 -12.86 -11.99 2.64
CA GLU A 171 -12.22 -13.29 2.61
C GLU A 171 -10.76 -13.20 3.05
N LEU A 172 -9.95 -12.35 2.40
CA LEU A 172 -8.51 -12.25 2.63
C LEU A 172 -8.17 -11.73 4.03
N THR A 173 -8.97 -10.80 4.56
CA THR A 173 -8.78 -10.29 5.92
C THR A 173 -9.35 -11.23 6.97
N GLY A 174 -10.34 -12.04 6.61
CA GLY A 174 -11.15 -12.83 7.55
C GLY A 174 -12.06 -11.95 8.42
N CYS A 175 -12.43 -10.76 7.94
CA CYS A 175 -13.28 -9.80 8.64
C CYS A 175 -14.56 -9.56 7.84
N ARG A 176 -15.71 -9.51 8.50
CA ARG A 176 -16.95 -9.04 7.88
C ARG A 176 -16.96 -7.51 7.85
N ILE A 177 -17.36 -6.95 6.72
CA ILE A 177 -17.52 -5.51 6.54
C ILE A 177 -18.96 -5.16 6.90
N ASP A 178 -19.14 -4.23 7.85
CA ASP A 178 -20.45 -3.67 8.14
C ASP A 178 -20.89 -2.75 6.99
N PRO A 179 -21.97 -3.06 6.25
CA PRO A 179 -22.44 -2.25 5.13
C PRO A 179 -22.72 -0.80 5.50
N SER A 180 -23.10 -0.51 6.75
CA SER A 180 -23.40 0.84 7.23
C SER A 180 -22.15 1.73 7.35
N THR A 181 -20.97 1.12 7.37
CA THR A 181 -19.67 1.82 7.51
C THR A 181 -18.96 2.05 6.19
N ILE A 182 -19.50 1.50 5.10
CA ILE A 182 -18.93 1.64 3.75
C ILE A 182 -19.02 3.10 3.33
N THR A 183 -17.91 3.62 2.80
CA THR A 183 -17.84 4.98 2.26
C THR A 183 -16.91 5.03 1.05
N ARG A 184 -16.75 6.20 0.44
CA ARG A 184 -15.90 6.40 -0.74
C ARG A 184 -14.56 7.02 -0.38
N ASP A 185 -13.52 6.52 -1.04
CA ASP A 185 -12.19 7.13 -1.04
C ASP A 185 -12.19 8.40 -1.90
N GLY A 186 -11.12 9.20 -1.81
CA GLY A 186 -10.92 10.39 -2.65
C GLY A 186 -10.86 10.09 -4.15
N CYS A 187 -10.61 8.84 -4.55
CA CYS A 187 -10.68 8.39 -5.95
C CYS A 187 -12.08 7.95 -6.40
N GLY A 188 -13.05 7.86 -5.47
CA GLY A 188 -14.44 7.48 -5.73
C GLY A 188 -14.78 6.01 -5.44
N ALA A 189 -13.79 5.12 -5.38
CA ALA A 189 -14.03 3.70 -5.05
C ALA A 189 -14.36 3.50 -3.56
N GLU A 190 -15.07 2.42 -3.24
CA GLU A 190 -15.39 2.08 -1.86
C GLU A 190 -14.15 1.78 -1.00
N VAL A 191 -14.26 2.10 0.28
CA VAL A 191 -13.30 1.78 1.33
C VAL A 191 -14.01 1.25 2.56
N TYR A 192 -13.30 0.41 3.29
CA TYR A 192 -13.84 -0.38 4.39
C TYR A 192 -12.98 -0.16 5.64
N PRO A 193 -13.59 0.10 6.80
CA PRO A 193 -12.87 0.09 8.06
C PRO A 193 -12.55 -1.36 8.43
N LEU A 194 -11.27 -1.66 8.67
CA LEU A 194 -10.81 -3.02 8.94
C LEU A 194 -9.84 -3.03 10.12
N PRO A 195 -9.85 -4.08 10.96
CA PRO A 195 -8.81 -4.30 11.96
C PRO A 195 -7.43 -4.41 11.32
N LEU A 196 -6.41 -3.83 11.97
CA LEU A 196 -5.02 -3.96 11.50
C LEU A 196 -4.56 -5.42 11.43
N VAL A 197 -5.00 -6.26 12.36
CA VAL A 197 -4.71 -7.70 12.34
C VAL A 197 -5.27 -8.40 11.09
N GLY A 198 -6.45 -7.99 10.63
CA GLY A 198 -7.05 -8.50 9.39
C GLY A 198 -6.27 -8.04 8.16
N LEU A 199 -5.86 -6.78 8.14
CA LEU A 199 -5.03 -6.23 7.06
C LEU A 199 -3.66 -6.93 6.97
N ALA A 200 -2.96 -7.10 8.10
CA ALA A 200 -1.68 -7.81 8.13
C ALA A 200 -1.84 -9.25 7.61
N ARG A 201 -2.82 -9.99 8.12
CA ARG A 201 -3.14 -11.36 7.69
C ARG A 201 -3.37 -11.46 6.19
N ALA A 202 -4.11 -10.51 5.60
CA ALA A 202 -4.36 -10.50 4.16
C ALA A 202 -3.05 -10.43 3.35
N TYR A 203 -2.08 -9.63 3.79
CA TYR A 203 -0.77 -9.53 3.15
C TYR A 203 0.05 -10.81 3.32
N GLY A 204 0.04 -11.41 4.52
CA GLY A 204 0.68 -12.71 4.76
C GLY A 204 0.14 -13.81 3.84
N ARG A 205 -1.17 -13.80 3.55
CA ARG A 205 -1.78 -14.73 2.57
C ARG A 205 -1.29 -14.52 1.16
N LEU A 206 -0.99 -13.28 0.74
CA LEU A 206 -0.44 -13.02 -0.60
C LEU A 206 0.93 -13.71 -0.78
N THR A 207 1.83 -13.56 0.20
CA THR A 207 3.22 -14.03 0.09
C THR A 207 3.41 -15.49 0.51
N SER A 208 2.39 -16.13 1.08
CA SER A 208 2.35 -17.58 1.37
C SER A 208 1.50 -18.37 0.38
N ALA A 209 0.88 -17.70 -0.60
CA ALA A 209 0.01 -18.33 -1.58
C ALA A 209 0.76 -19.30 -2.49
N VAL A 210 0.07 -20.38 -2.89
CA VAL A 210 0.62 -21.39 -3.78
C VAL A 210 0.76 -20.87 -5.22
N PRO A 211 1.82 -21.24 -5.96
CA PRO A 211 1.96 -20.91 -7.36
C PRO A 211 0.71 -21.27 -8.19
N GLY A 212 0.29 -20.36 -9.06
CA GLY A 212 -0.92 -20.50 -9.89
C GLY A 212 -2.20 -19.93 -9.27
N SER A 213 -2.20 -19.58 -7.98
CA SER A 213 -3.32 -18.82 -7.37
C SER A 213 -3.29 -17.34 -7.77
N ALA A 214 -4.43 -16.66 -7.64
CA ALA A 214 -4.55 -15.23 -7.88
C ALA A 214 -3.71 -14.39 -6.89
N GLU A 215 -3.69 -14.80 -5.62
CA GLU A 215 -2.88 -14.22 -4.57
C GLU A 215 -1.40 -14.28 -4.89
N TYR A 216 -0.93 -15.44 -5.37
CA TYR A 216 0.45 -15.60 -5.82
C TYR A 216 0.75 -14.71 -7.02
N ALA A 217 -0.14 -14.66 -8.02
CA ALA A 217 0.06 -13.80 -9.20
C ALA A 217 0.18 -12.32 -8.81
N VAL A 218 -0.67 -11.84 -7.90
CA VAL A 218 -0.62 -10.47 -7.38
C VAL A 218 0.69 -10.23 -6.61
N ALA A 219 1.09 -11.14 -5.72
CA ALA A 219 2.32 -11.02 -4.96
C ALA A 219 3.57 -10.98 -5.86
N GLN A 220 3.62 -11.86 -6.86
CA GLN A 220 4.71 -11.90 -7.84
C GLN A 220 4.77 -10.63 -8.68
N ALA A 221 3.64 -10.14 -9.18
CA ALA A 221 3.58 -8.91 -9.95
C ALA A 221 4.13 -7.72 -9.16
N MET A 222 3.68 -7.56 -7.90
CA MET A 222 4.10 -6.46 -7.03
C MET A 222 5.58 -6.52 -6.66
N SER A 223 6.07 -7.69 -6.24
CA SER A 223 7.46 -7.88 -5.80
C SER A 223 8.47 -7.83 -6.95
N THR A 224 8.05 -8.20 -8.17
CA THR A 224 8.90 -8.15 -9.38
C THR A 224 9.01 -6.73 -9.93
N TRP A 225 7.93 -5.93 -9.85
CA TRP A 225 7.87 -4.57 -10.41
C TRP A 225 7.54 -3.52 -9.34
N PRO A 226 8.36 -3.40 -8.28
CA PRO A 226 8.04 -2.54 -7.14
C PRO A 226 7.96 -1.06 -7.53
N GLU A 227 8.73 -0.61 -8.54
CA GLU A 227 8.64 0.75 -9.07
C GLU A 227 7.31 1.06 -9.75
N LEU A 228 6.59 0.08 -10.30
CA LEU A 228 5.24 0.32 -10.84
C LEU A 228 4.22 0.49 -9.72
N VAL A 229 4.44 -0.15 -8.57
CA VAL A 229 3.53 -0.09 -7.41
C VAL A 229 3.70 1.23 -6.64
N GLY A 230 4.96 1.52 -6.27
CA GLY A 230 5.33 2.65 -5.42
C GLY A 230 5.85 3.86 -6.18
N GLY A 231 6.49 3.69 -7.33
CA GLY A 231 7.26 4.74 -7.99
C GLY A 231 8.70 4.87 -7.45
N GLN A 232 9.58 5.51 -8.21
CA GLN A 232 10.99 5.65 -7.82
C GLN A 232 11.14 6.54 -6.57
N GLY A 233 12.10 6.18 -5.70
CA GLY A 233 12.43 6.94 -4.49
C GLY A 233 11.39 6.90 -3.37
N ARG A 234 10.39 6.02 -3.44
CA ARG A 234 9.36 5.85 -2.39
C ARG A 234 9.63 4.65 -1.50
N ASP A 235 9.15 4.76 -0.26
CA ASP A 235 9.34 3.76 0.80
C ASP A 235 8.89 2.34 0.40
N VAL A 236 7.73 2.22 -0.25
CA VAL A 236 7.20 0.97 -0.84
C VAL A 236 8.20 0.31 -1.78
N THR A 237 8.77 1.07 -2.71
CA THR A 237 9.72 0.54 -3.69
C THR A 237 11.04 0.14 -3.05
N ALA A 238 11.56 0.99 -2.14
CA ALA A 238 12.79 0.73 -1.41
C ALA A 238 12.67 -0.53 -0.52
N LEU A 239 11.56 -0.69 0.21
CA LEU A 239 11.29 -1.86 1.05
C LEU A 239 11.26 -3.16 0.25
N MET A 240 10.50 -3.22 -0.86
CA MET A 240 10.40 -4.43 -1.67
C MET A 240 11.72 -4.78 -2.36
N ARG A 241 12.56 -3.80 -2.71
CA ARG A 241 13.91 -4.06 -3.24
C ARG A 241 14.89 -4.54 -2.17
N ALA A 242 14.78 -4.03 -0.94
CA ALA A 242 15.61 -4.45 0.18
C ALA A 242 15.24 -5.85 0.70
N LEU A 243 13.97 -6.26 0.54
CA LEU A 243 13.43 -7.52 1.04
C LEU A 243 12.89 -8.38 -0.11
N PRO A 244 13.72 -9.22 -0.75
CA PRO A 244 13.30 -10.04 -1.88
C PRO A 244 12.06 -10.89 -1.58
N GLY A 245 11.09 -10.86 -2.49
CA GLY A 245 9.82 -11.57 -2.36
C GLY A 245 8.82 -10.94 -1.38
N ALA A 246 9.15 -9.81 -0.76
CA ALA A 246 8.21 -9.07 0.06
C ALA A 246 7.17 -8.33 -0.80
N VAL A 247 5.98 -8.16 -0.24
CA VAL A 247 4.91 -7.34 -0.79
C VAL A 247 4.59 -6.24 0.21
N ALA A 248 4.63 -4.99 -0.24
CA ALA A 248 4.38 -3.82 0.59
C ALA A 248 3.40 -2.87 -0.08
N LYS A 249 2.57 -2.21 0.72
CA LYS A 249 1.72 -1.13 0.22
C LYS A 249 1.42 -0.10 1.28
N ASP A 250 1.60 1.15 0.89
CA ASP A 250 1.17 2.29 1.66
C ASP A 250 -0.33 2.60 1.48
N GLY A 251 -0.96 2.97 2.59
CA GLY A 251 -2.25 3.64 2.63
C GLY A 251 -2.08 5.11 2.96
N ALA A 252 -3.03 5.92 2.53
CA ALA A 252 -3.14 7.30 3.02
C ALA A 252 -3.48 7.30 4.52
N GLU A 253 -3.36 8.45 5.18
CA GLU A 253 -3.58 8.57 6.62
C GLU A 253 -2.71 7.60 7.44
N GLY A 254 -1.41 7.51 7.14
CA GLY A 254 -0.46 6.83 8.03
C GLY A 254 -0.59 5.30 8.09
N VAL A 255 -1.29 4.67 7.14
CA VAL A 255 -1.41 3.20 7.08
C VAL A 255 -0.28 2.58 6.25
N TYR A 256 0.19 1.42 6.66
CA TYR A 256 1.12 0.61 5.90
C TYR A 256 0.89 -0.88 6.17
N ALA A 257 0.97 -1.71 5.13
CA ALA A 257 0.93 -3.17 5.25
C ALA A 257 2.10 -3.79 4.47
N LEU A 258 2.70 -4.83 5.05
CA LEU A 258 3.85 -5.52 4.48
C LEU A 258 3.80 -7.00 4.83
N ALA A 259 4.16 -7.86 3.90
CA ALA A 259 4.48 -9.25 4.18
C ALA A 259 5.82 -9.64 3.55
N LEU A 260 6.60 -10.41 4.29
CA LEU A 260 7.84 -11.03 3.86
C LEU A 260 7.53 -12.27 3.02
N ALA A 261 8.52 -12.76 2.29
CA ALA A 261 8.45 -14.09 1.68
C ALA A 261 8.14 -15.15 2.76
N GLY A 262 7.22 -16.06 2.47
CA GLY A 262 6.83 -17.11 3.42
C GLY A 262 5.71 -16.75 4.40
N GLY A 263 5.13 -15.55 4.31
CA GLY A 263 3.86 -15.21 4.95
C GLY A 263 3.93 -14.44 6.28
N ALA A 264 5.12 -14.26 6.85
CA ALA A 264 5.32 -13.35 7.98
C ALA A 264 4.95 -11.92 7.57
N CYS A 265 4.18 -11.19 8.39
CA CYS A 265 3.54 -9.96 7.94
C CYS A 265 3.31 -8.96 9.06
N LEU A 266 3.04 -7.71 8.70
CA LEU A 266 2.75 -6.64 9.64
C LEU A 266 1.81 -5.60 9.04
N ALA A 267 1.15 -4.85 9.92
CA ALA A 267 0.43 -3.63 9.56
C ALA A 267 0.59 -2.58 10.64
N VAL A 268 0.64 -1.31 10.22
CA VAL A 268 0.75 -0.15 11.11
C VAL A 268 -0.24 0.94 10.70
N LYS A 269 -0.75 1.66 11.70
CA LYS A 269 -1.50 2.91 11.56
C LYS A 269 -0.87 3.97 12.46
N ILE A 270 -0.40 5.06 11.87
CA ILE A 270 0.01 6.27 12.59
C ILE A 270 -1.23 7.16 12.81
N ALA A 271 -1.43 7.61 14.05
CA ALA A 271 -2.61 8.33 14.52
C ALA A 271 -2.90 9.60 13.71
N ASP A 272 -1.89 10.46 13.58
CA ASP A 272 -1.93 11.76 12.91
C ASP A 272 -1.86 11.66 11.38
N GLY A 273 -1.78 10.44 10.84
CA GLY A 273 -1.69 10.19 9.41
C GLY A 273 -0.30 10.45 8.80
N ALA A 274 0.71 10.80 9.62
CA ALA A 274 2.03 11.17 9.15
C ALA A 274 2.73 10.00 8.43
N SER A 275 3.12 10.24 7.18
CA SER A 275 3.80 9.23 6.36
C SER A 275 5.21 8.93 6.85
N ARG A 276 5.92 9.94 7.38
CA ARG A 276 7.32 9.84 7.83
C ARG A 276 7.52 8.82 8.95
N ALA A 277 6.51 8.61 9.79
CA ALA A 277 6.59 7.71 10.95
C ALA A 277 6.30 6.24 10.61
N ARG A 278 5.73 5.95 9.43
CA ARG A 278 5.29 4.59 9.07
C ARG A 278 6.45 3.59 9.05
N VAL A 279 7.52 3.89 8.30
CA VAL A 279 8.68 2.99 8.18
C VAL A 279 9.40 2.81 9.52
N PRO A 280 9.79 3.87 10.24
CA PRO A 280 10.44 3.72 11.56
C PRO A 280 9.61 2.89 12.54
N ALA A 281 8.27 3.06 12.55
CA ALA A 281 7.39 2.29 13.42
C ALA A 281 7.44 0.78 13.13
N MET A 282 7.68 0.38 11.87
CA MET A 282 7.72 -1.03 11.46
C MET A 282 9.06 -1.71 11.74
N LEU A 283 10.16 -0.97 11.94
CA LEU A 283 11.49 -1.58 12.10
C LEU A 283 11.58 -2.60 13.25
N PRO A 284 11.03 -2.35 14.46
CA PRO A 284 11.04 -3.35 15.53
C PRO A 284 10.26 -4.62 15.17
N ALA A 285 9.16 -4.48 14.43
CA ALA A 285 8.37 -5.61 13.93
C ALA A 285 9.14 -6.43 12.90
N LEU A 286 9.80 -5.77 11.94
CA LEU A 286 10.64 -6.45 10.95
C LEU A 286 11.77 -7.23 11.63
N ARG A 287 12.44 -6.66 12.63
CA ARG A 287 13.47 -7.34 13.42
C ARG A 287 12.92 -8.55 14.17
N ALA A 288 11.73 -8.43 14.77
CA ALA A 288 11.06 -9.53 15.46
C ALA A 288 10.62 -10.65 14.49
N LEU A 289 10.37 -10.32 13.22
CA LEU A 289 10.11 -11.29 12.15
C LEU A 289 11.39 -11.84 11.49
N GLY A 290 12.57 -11.58 12.07
CA GLY A 290 13.85 -12.14 11.61
C GLY A 290 14.57 -11.32 10.53
N VAL A 291 14.15 -10.09 10.25
CA VAL A 291 14.87 -9.19 9.34
C VAL A 291 16.05 -8.55 10.07
N GLN A 292 17.19 -9.23 10.00
CA GLN A 292 18.45 -8.88 10.66
C GLN A 292 19.64 -9.21 9.74
N GLY A 293 20.87 -8.91 10.18
CA GLY A 293 22.08 -9.09 9.36
C GLY A 293 22.00 -8.32 8.04
N ASP A 294 22.38 -8.95 6.94
CA ASP A 294 22.36 -8.37 5.58
C ASP A 294 21.02 -7.70 5.22
N LEU A 295 19.89 -8.35 5.54
CA LEU A 295 18.57 -7.76 5.24
C LEU A 295 18.27 -6.52 6.09
N GLY A 296 18.75 -6.51 7.34
CA GLY A 296 18.67 -5.34 8.21
C GLY A 296 19.51 -4.18 7.70
N GLU A 297 20.75 -4.44 7.29
CA GLU A 297 21.67 -3.44 6.74
C GLU A 297 21.12 -2.83 5.44
N ARG A 298 20.61 -3.67 4.52
CA ARG A 298 19.96 -3.22 3.28
C ARG A 298 18.75 -2.33 3.53
N LEU A 299 17.96 -2.62 4.57
CA LEU A 299 16.83 -1.78 4.94
C LEU A 299 17.28 -0.42 5.47
N GLU A 300 18.29 -0.39 6.33
CA GLU A 300 18.81 0.83 6.91
C GLU A 300 19.44 1.74 5.85
N GLU A 301 20.15 1.17 4.87
CA GLU A 301 20.69 1.89 3.72
C GLU A 301 19.59 2.43 2.81
N ALA A 302 18.58 1.62 2.50
CA ALA A 302 17.50 2.00 1.59
C ALA A 302 16.56 3.07 2.18
N LEU A 303 16.45 3.13 3.51
CA LEU A 303 15.47 3.96 4.24
C LEU A 303 16.12 4.66 5.43
N PRO A 304 17.06 5.58 5.18
CA PRO A 304 17.72 6.30 6.26
C PRO A 304 16.68 7.12 7.03
N ALA A 305 16.53 6.82 8.33
CA ALA A 305 15.59 7.47 9.22
C ALA A 305 16.05 8.87 9.66
N GLN A 306 16.73 9.62 8.79
CA GLN A 306 17.38 10.88 9.12
C GLN A 306 16.42 12.07 9.08
N VAL A 307 16.62 13.01 10.01
CA VAL A 307 16.04 14.34 9.98
C VAL A 307 17.13 15.29 9.52
N LEU A 308 16.88 15.98 8.40
CA LEU A 308 17.87 16.89 7.81
C LEU A 308 17.65 18.34 8.26
N GLY A 309 18.75 19.09 8.35
CA GLY A 309 18.81 20.53 8.55
C GLY A 309 19.93 21.07 7.67
N TRP A 310 19.61 22.00 6.75
CA TRP A 310 20.57 22.46 5.73
C TRP A 310 21.14 21.33 4.85
N GLY A 311 20.38 20.24 4.66
CA GLY A 311 20.86 19.07 3.91
C GLY A 311 21.74 18.11 4.72
N GLU A 312 22.12 18.46 5.95
CA GLU A 312 22.93 17.63 6.83
C GLU A 312 22.07 16.90 7.87
N PRO A 313 22.45 15.68 8.33
CA PRO A 313 21.76 14.99 9.41
C PRO A 313 21.84 15.78 10.72
N VAL A 314 20.68 16.15 11.27
CA VAL A 314 20.55 16.86 12.56
C VAL A 314 19.71 16.09 13.58
N GLY A 315 19.25 14.90 13.22
CA GLY A 315 18.45 14.04 14.09
C GLY A 315 17.92 12.83 13.33
N SER A 316 17.00 12.10 13.95
CA SER A 316 16.45 10.87 13.39
C SER A 316 15.02 10.58 13.86
N LEU A 317 14.35 9.68 13.14
CA LEU A 317 13.12 9.05 13.57
C LEU A 317 13.46 7.73 14.27
N ILE A 318 13.17 7.67 15.57
CA ILE A 318 13.54 6.56 16.45
C ILE A 318 12.29 5.77 16.79
N ALA A 319 12.29 4.47 16.51
CA ALA A 319 11.23 3.57 16.96
C ALA A 319 11.26 3.44 18.48
N LEU A 320 10.11 3.54 19.13
CA LEU A 320 9.97 3.48 20.59
C LEU A 320 9.62 2.08 21.10
N LEU A 321 9.17 1.18 20.21
CA LEU A 321 8.99 -0.22 20.56
C LEU A 321 10.35 -0.88 20.65
N ARG A 322 10.66 -1.48 21.80
CA ARG A 322 11.79 -2.39 21.92
C ARG A 322 11.37 -3.73 21.32
N ALA A 323 12.07 -4.19 20.28
CA ALA A 323 12.11 -5.61 19.98
C ALA A 323 12.76 -6.27 21.20
N TRP A 324 12.15 -7.32 21.75
CA TRP A 324 12.63 -7.97 22.96
C TRP A 324 14.10 -8.37 22.75
N GLU A 325 14.96 -7.96 23.68
CA GLU A 325 16.41 -8.24 23.70
C GLU A 325 16.69 -9.74 23.78
#